data_AF-A0A7J7IH81-F1
#
_entry.id   AF-A0A7J7IH81-F1
#
_cell.length_a   1.000
_cell.length_b   1.000
_cell.length_c   1.000
_cell.angle_alpha   90.00
_cell.angle_beta   90.00
_cell.angle_gamma   90.00
#
_symmetry.space_group_name_H-M   'P 1'
#
loop_
_entity.id
_entity.type
_entity.pdbx_description
1 polymer ?
#
loop_
_entity_poly.entity_id
_entity_poly.type
_entity_poly.pdbx_seq_one_letter_code
_entity_poly.pdbx_strand_id
1 'polypeptide(L)'
;MSDPSSEQAHVQMNGRRGLLGASRPVTGTLERRRGGTAPSSPTRAEANDTSALESQPGSWAALVKARPRSIALWLKYAEHEAREHGVDAARNILGQALRTRDLYRQPELWRALITRYQPSHRAALKRARQAVQLLPRCAELWELYTNVRYFPHEWASWPDVVPSATGRLATETVPLSSHFEGEWLATLTRFKANLNEKEHVYECWAALEQKRRSYAAQQSSLGDHSNHHAILSVSEQAVSADETAEDVPATILLRGARLLTSARLWRLYLERALLHDHGHDQAMLEEALQCIPKFRSNPWFQAVLRERREQWARRFDTEQLIKHVERFPLDGDAWLMLAKHYFRERNDEAQSDEILMTFMRQGLHLASGGEVGRFMAEFLARTWWRTRSLEQARNLTETALRVVRERSARDAVYCESLRFERYTLEDQERCRVLFERWLTEAPHLASVWAAWAQFERECGAYTRAVSILQVACDYFHAVLTATNPSRSEAHRRRQVLQILALWRLRMESVLDSCMGPVERRRLLLPLYSTLLQRYPDSLAVATSYAAFEAFTDDCGLDQALEFLRQKRLDQPWSTREQARLETFITALRQTHAAFSRNKRARLWRATNEASTVRLDAHSQQ
;
A
#
# COMPACT_ATOMS: atom_id res chain seq x y z
N MET A 1 -18.23 71.16 -10.73
CA MET A 1 -19.14 70.35 -11.57
C MET A 1 -18.49 68.98 -11.71
N SER A 2 -18.96 67.86 -11.19
CA SER A 2 -20.09 67.49 -10.33
C SER A 2 -19.77 66.09 -9.77
N ASP A 3 -20.15 65.82 -8.53
CA ASP A 3 -20.09 64.50 -7.85
C ASP A 3 -20.83 63.38 -8.60
N PRO A 4 -20.63 62.11 -8.19
CA PRO A 4 -21.70 61.47 -7.42
C PRO A 4 -21.26 60.58 -6.22
N SER A 5 -21.89 60.84 -5.06
CA SER A 5 -22.65 59.93 -4.15
C SER A 5 -22.21 58.46 -4.05
N SER A 6 -21.77 57.90 -2.92
CA SER A 6 -22.41 57.68 -1.60
C SER A 6 -23.63 56.75 -1.61
N GLU A 7 -23.41 55.46 -1.34
CA GLU A 7 -24.46 54.52 -0.95
C GLU A 7 -24.05 53.82 0.36
N GLN A 8 -24.77 54.17 1.44
CA GLN A 8 -24.70 53.55 2.76
C GLN A 8 -25.66 52.37 2.80
N ALA A 9 -25.13 51.16 3.07
CA ALA A 9 -25.96 49.99 3.38
C ALA A 9 -26.00 49.77 4.90
N HIS A 10 -27.15 50.11 5.49
CA HIS A 10 -27.59 49.67 6.81
C HIS A 10 -27.76 48.14 6.83
N VAL A 11 -27.02 47.43 7.69
CA VAL A 11 -27.34 46.04 8.05
C VAL A 11 -27.85 46.01 9.48
N GLN A 12 -29.14 45.69 9.59
CA GLN A 12 -29.88 45.49 10.83
C GLN A 12 -29.31 44.31 11.63
N MET A 13 -28.99 44.57 12.89
CA MET A 13 -28.79 43.53 13.90
C MET A 13 -30.15 42.93 14.29
N ASN A 14 -30.33 41.63 14.03
CA ASN A 14 -31.39 40.84 14.64
C ASN A 14 -30.81 39.96 15.74
N GLY A 15 -31.10 40.34 16.98
CA GLY A 15 -30.87 39.52 18.16
C GLY A 15 -31.86 38.36 18.22
N ARG A 16 -31.34 37.17 18.54
CA ARG A 16 -32.13 36.06 19.10
C ARG A 16 -31.49 35.60 20.41
N ARG A 17 -32.13 36.02 21.51
CA ARG A 17 -31.99 35.42 22.84
C ARG A 17 -32.89 34.19 22.94
N GLY A 18 -32.40 33.18 23.65
CA GLY A 18 -33.22 32.46 24.64
C GLY A 18 -33.44 30.98 24.38
N LEU A 19 -32.89 30.16 25.29
CA LEU A 19 -33.45 28.96 25.97
C LEU A 19 -32.34 27.91 26.14
N LEU A 20 -31.53 27.98 27.21
CA LEU A 20 -31.76 27.33 28.51
C LEU A 20 -32.13 25.84 28.39
N GLY A 21 -31.10 24.99 28.31
CA GLY A 21 -31.18 23.55 28.51
C GLY A 21 -30.44 23.15 29.77
N ALA A 22 -31.19 22.73 30.78
CA ALA A 22 -30.75 22.42 32.14
C ALA A 22 -29.74 21.27 32.22
N SER A 23 -28.65 21.51 32.95
CA SER A 23 -27.71 20.49 33.42
C SER A 23 -28.31 19.73 34.60
N ARG A 24 -28.41 18.40 34.48
CA ARG A 24 -28.67 17.51 35.62
C ARG A 24 -27.34 17.05 36.22
N PRO A 25 -27.11 17.17 37.54
CA PRO A 25 -26.00 16.52 38.21
C PRO A 25 -26.40 15.09 38.58
N VAL A 26 -25.63 14.09 38.12
CA VAL A 26 -25.71 12.73 38.63
C VAL A 26 -24.67 12.59 39.73
N THR A 27 -25.10 12.80 40.96
CA THR A 27 -24.41 12.35 42.17
C THR A 27 -24.64 10.85 42.32
N GLY A 28 -23.59 10.07 42.17
CA GLY A 28 -23.57 8.63 42.42
C GLY A 28 -22.30 8.26 43.19
N THR A 29 -22.33 8.49 44.49
CA THR A 29 -21.43 7.87 45.48
C THR A 29 -21.59 6.36 45.41
N LEU A 30 -20.51 5.65 45.07
CA LEU A 30 -20.45 4.19 45.17
C LEU A 30 -19.30 3.83 46.12
N GLU A 31 -19.72 3.44 47.31
CA GLU A 31 -18.89 2.95 48.39
C GLU A 31 -18.09 1.71 47.99
N ARG A 32 -16.83 1.70 48.44
CA ARG A 32 -16.00 0.52 48.58
C ARG A 32 -16.72 -0.53 49.43
N ARG A 33 -17.05 -1.68 48.85
CA ARG A 33 -17.12 -2.95 49.60
C ARG A 33 -16.11 -3.95 49.04
N ARG A 34 -15.15 -4.29 49.91
CA ARG A 34 -14.26 -5.45 49.81
C ARG A 34 -15.09 -6.73 49.94
N GLY A 35 -14.64 -7.79 49.25
CA GLY A 35 -14.99 -9.17 49.56
C GLY A 35 -15.91 -9.83 48.55
N GLY A 36 -15.33 -10.55 47.58
CA GLY A 36 -16.05 -11.42 46.66
C GLY A 36 -15.06 -12.35 45.96
N THR A 37 -15.01 -13.59 46.43
CA THR A 37 -14.26 -14.71 45.85
C THR A 37 -14.55 -14.88 44.36
N ALA A 38 -13.49 -15.02 43.57
CA ALA A 38 -13.56 -15.25 42.14
C ALA A 38 -14.35 -16.55 41.81
N PRO A 39 -15.26 -16.54 40.83
CA PRO A 39 -15.78 -17.78 40.27
C PRO A 39 -14.68 -18.44 39.44
N SER A 40 -14.34 -19.67 39.79
CA SER A 40 -13.47 -20.56 39.03
C SER A 40 -13.99 -20.71 37.60
N SER A 41 -13.12 -20.43 36.64
CA SER A 41 -13.31 -20.71 35.22
C SER A 41 -13.68 -22.18 35.00
N PRO A 42 -14.64 -22.51 34.10
CA PRO A 42 -14.95 -23.90 33.80
C PRO A 42 -13.76 -24.51 33.03
N THR A 43 -13.24 -25.60 33.57
CA THR A 43 -12.17 -26.40 32.99
C THR A 43 -12.61 -27.00 31.65
N ARG A 44 -11.69 -27.00 30.69
CA ARG A 44 -11.76 -27.49 29.29
C ARG A 44 -12.12 -28.98 29.14
N ALA A 45 -12.53 -29.67 30.21
CA ALA A 45 -12.79 -31.11 30.25
C ALA A 45 -14.24 -31.51 29.94
N GLU A 46 -15.21 -30.59 29.96
CA GLU A 46 -16.64 -30.91 29.70
C GLU A 46 -17.02 -30.93 28.20
N ALA A 47 -16.06 -30.78 27.28
CA ALA A 47 -16.36 -30.68 25.84
C ALA A 47 -16.50 -32.03 25.12
N ASN A 48 -16.24 -33.17 25.78
CA ASN A 48 -16.18 -34.49 25.12
C ASN A 48 -17.26 -35.51 25.55
N ASP A 49 -18.14 -35.18 26.50
CA ASP A 49 -19.23 -36.09 26.91
C ASP A 49 -20.45 -36.04 25.97
N THR A 50 -20.25 -35.91 24.66
CA THR A 50 -21.36 -36.02 23.68
C THR A 50 -21.70 -37.47 23.35
N SER A 51 -20.78 -38.41 23.53
CA SER A 51 -20.98 -39.83 23.18
C SER A 51 -21.97 -40.55 24.11
N ALA A 52 -22.04 -40.18 25.39
CA ALA A 52 -22.95 -40.79 26.37
C ALA A 52 -24.41 -40.30 26.22
N LEU A 53 -24.61 -39.14 25.59
CA LEU A 53 -25.92 -38.52 25.37
C LEU A 53 -26.57 -38.89 24.02
N GLU A 54 -25.83 -39.58 23.15
CA GLU A 54 -26.28 -40.01 21.81
C GLU A 54 -27.34 -41.12 21.85
N SER A 55 -27.48 -41.83 22.98
CA SER A 55 -28.30 -43.06 23.06
C SER A 55 -29.76 -42.84 23.49
N GLN A 56 -30.20 -41.61 23.80
CA GLN A 56 -31.58 -41.36 24.25
C GLN A 56 -32.40 -40.58 23.20
N PRO A 57 -33.50 -41.15 22.66
CA PRO A 57 -34.39 -40.44 21.75
C PRO A 57 -35.01 -39.22 22.45
N GLY A 58 -34.80 -38.03 21.88
CA GLY A 58 -35.20 -36.73 22.46
C GLY A 58 -34.06 -35.89 23.04
N SER A 59 -32.87 -36.48 23.25
CA SER A 59 -31.68 -35.80 23.78
C SER A 59 -31.21 -34.64 22.88
N TRP A 60 -31.17 -34.83 21.56
CA TRP A 60 -30.69 -33.81 20.63
C TRP A 60 -31.54 -32.55 20.58
N ALA A 61 -32.87 -32.67 20.61
CA ALA A 61 -33.78 -31.52 20.64
C ALA A 61 -33.60 -30.70 21.93
N ALA A 62 -33.38 -31.36 23.07
CA ALA A 62 -33.10 -30.70 24.34
C ALA A 62 -31.73 -29.99 24.30
N LEU A 63 -30.69 -30.62 23.74
CA LEU A 63 -29.35 -30.05 23.60
C LEU A 63 -29.33 -28.82 22.70
N VAL A 64 -30.02 -28.88 21.56
CA VAL A 64 -30.15 -27.73 20.65
C VAL A 64 -30.97 -26.61 21.28
N LYS A 65 -32.03 -26.93 22.03
CA LYS A 65 -32.80 -25.93 22.78
C LYS A 65 -31.97 -25.26 23.88
N ALA A 66 -31.07 -26.01 24.54
CA ALA A 66 -30.15 -25.48 25.54
C ALA A 66 -29.05 -24.60 24.91
N ARG A 67 -28.58 -24.94 23.71
CA ARG A 67 -27.50 -24.23 23.00
C ARG A 67 -27.88 -23.92 21.55
N PRO A 68 -28.88 -23.04 21.33
CA PRO A 68 -29.46 -22.82 20.00
C PRO A 68 -28.50 -22.13 19.02
N ARG A 69 -27.38 -21.58 19.49
CA ARG A 69 -26.36 -20.93 18.65
C ARG A 69 -25.25 -21.87 18.17
N SER A 70 -25.21 -23.12 18.61
CA SER A 70 -24.13 -24.06 18.26
C SER A 70 -24.39 -24.71 16.91
N ILE A 71 -23.68 -24.26 15.87
CA ILE A 71 -23.78 -24.79 14.50
C ILE A 71 -23.46 -26.30 14.47
N ALA A 72 -22.43 -26.72 15.21
CA ALA A 72 -22.02 -28.13 15.27
C ALA A 72 -23.13 -29.04 15.84
N LEU A 73 -23.91 -28.56 16.83
CA LEU A 73 -25.02 -29.34 17.38
C LEU A 73 -26.17 -29.47 16.37
N TRP A 74 -26.50 -28.40 15.64
CA TRP A 74 -27.52 -28.45 14.59
C TRP A 74 -27.13 -29.38 13.43
N LEU A 75 -25.85 -29.37 13.02
CA LEU A 75 -25.34 -30.26 11.98
C LEU A 75 -25.38 -31.72 12.44
N LYS A 76 -24.88 -32.03 13.64
CA LYS A 76 -24.95 -33.38 14.22
C LYS A 76 -26.40 -33.86 14.41
N TYR A 77 -27.29 -32.97 14.84
CA TYR A 77 -28.70 -33.32 14.99
C TYR A 77 -29.35 -33.64 13.64
N ALA A 78 -29.09 -32.82 12.61
CA ALA A 78 -29.56 -33.10 11.27
C ALA A 78 -28.99 -34.40 10.68
N GLU A 79 -27.73 -34.73 10.96
CA GLU A 79 -27.13 -36.01 10.56
C GLU A 79 -27.77 -37.21 11.27
N HIS A 80 -28.04 -37.10 12.57
CA HIS A 80 -28.74 -38.14 13.33
C HIS A 80 -30.14 -38.38 12.77
N GLU A 81 -30.91 -37.32 12.55
CA GLU A 81 -32.26 -37.39 11.97
C GLU A 81 -32.25 -37.91 10.53
N ALA A 82 -31.20 -37.62 9.75
CA ALA A 82 -31.03 -38.20 8.43
C ALA A 82 -30.91 -39.73 8.47
N ARG A 83 -30.22 -40.27 9.50
CA ARG A 83 -30.02 -41.71 9.68
C ARG A 83 -31.29 -42.42 10.16
N GLU A 84 -31.98 -41.85 11.13
CA GLU A 84 -33.15 -42.48 11.77
C GLU A 84 -34.45 -42.28 10.97
N HIS A 85 -34.63 -41.09 10.39
CA HIS A 85 -35.91 -40.64 9.84
C HIS A 85 -35.81 -40.12 8.40
N GLY A 86 -34.63 -40.23 7.78
CA GLY A 86 -34.38 -39.90 6.39
C GLY A 86 -34.11 -38.41 6.13
N VAL A 87 -33.84 -38.10 4.86
CA VAL A 87 -33.31 -36.80 4.42
C VAL A 87 -34.32 -35.65 4.66
N ASP A 88 -35.62 -35.93 4.63
CA ASP A 88 -36.65 -34.92 4.87
C ASP A 88 -36.70 -34.43 6.33
N ALA A 89 -36.46 -35.33 7.29
CA ALA A 89 -36.31 -34.96 8.69
C ALA A 89 -35.11 -34.02 8.89
N ALA A 90 -33.96 -34.36 8.30
CA ALA A 90 -32.77 -33.51 8.33
C ALA A 90 -32.99 -32.13 7.67
N ARG A 91 -33.70 -32.07 6.54
CA ARG A 91 -34.07 -30.80 5.88
C ARG A 91 -34.95 -29.93 6.80
N ASN A 92 -35.87 -30.53 7.54
CA ASN A 92 -36.71 -29.82 8.49
C ASN A 92 -35.89 -29.23 9.64
N ILE A 93 -34.97 -30.01 10.22
CA ILE A 93 -34.08 -29.55 11.29
C ILE A 93 -33.18 -28.39 10.82
N LEU A 94 -32.53 -28.52 9.66
CA LEU A 94 -31.71 -27.44 9.10
C LEU A 94 -32.55 -26.21 8.73
N GLY A 95 -33.78 -26.42 8.25
CA GLY A 95 -34.74 -25.35 8.01
C GLY A 95 -35.14 -24.61 9.30
N GLN A 96 -35.25 -25.31 10.44
CA GLN A 96 -35.47 -24.71 11.75
C GLN A 96 -34.23 -23.98 12.25
N ALA A 97 -33.03 -24.53 12.04
CA ALA A 97 -31.77 -23.88 12.38
C ALA A 97 -31.65 -22.51 11.69
N LEU A 98 -31.96 -22.42 10.40
CA LEU A 98 -31.93 -21.16 9.65
C LEU A 98 -33.00 -20.15 10.08
N ARG A 99 -34.10 -20.59 10.71
CA ARG A 99 -35.10 -19.68 11.33
C ARG A 99 -34.63 -19.13 12.67
N THR A 100 -33.64 -19.76 13.30
CA THR A 100 -33.07 -19.28 14.55
C THR A 100 -32.25 -18.02 14.29
N ARG A 101 -32.46 -16.99 15.14
CA ARG A 101 -31.81 -15.69 15.00
C ARG A 101 -30.28 -15.87 14.92
N ASP A 102 -29.67 -15.19 13.95
CA ASP A 102 -28.23 -15.16 13.66
C ASP A 102 -27.63 -16.38 12.94
N LEU A 103 -28.30 -17.54 12.93
CA LEU A 103 -27.78 -18.74 12.25
C LEU A 103 -27.93 -18.73 10.73
N TYR A 104 -28.89 -17.98 10.18
CA TYR A 104 -29.02 -17.82 8.72
C TYR A 104 -27.80 -17.19 8.05
N ARG A 105 -26.86 -16.62 8.84
CA ARG A 105 -25.60 -16.03 8.35
C ARG A 105 -24.48 -17.04 8.16
N GLN A 106 -24.66 -18.28 8.63
CA GLN A 106 -23.61 -19.30 8.63
C GLN A 106 -23.69 -20.11 7.32
N PRO A 107 -22.66 -20.04 6.46
CA PRO A 107 -22.69 -20.70 5.15
C PRO A 107 -22.71 -22.22 5.25
N GLU A 108 -22.16 -22.81 6.31
CA GLU A 108 -22.12 -24.26 6.53
C GLU A 108 -23.52 -24.86 6.61
N LEU A 109 -24.46 -24.16 7.26
CA LEU A 109 -25.86 -24.60 7.36
C LEU A 109 -26.57 -24.56 6.01
N TRP A 110 -26.30 -23.55 5.20
CA TRP A 110 -26.83 -23.45 3.84
C TRP A 110 -26.24 -24.54 2.94
N ARG A 111 -24.93 -24.78 3.00
CA ARG A 111 -24.27 -25.87 2.27
C ARG A 111 -24.90 -27.21 2.63
N ALA A 112 -24.96 -27.54 3.93
CA ALA A 112 -25.58 -28.76 4.40
C ALA A 112 -27.04 -28.90 3.94
N LEU A 113 -27.84 -27.83 4.04
CA LEU A 113 -29.24 -27.87 3.60
C LEU A 113 -29.36 -28.14 2.11
N ILE A 114 -28.59 -27.42 1.28
CA ILE A 114 -28.63 -27.54 -0.18
C ILE A 114 -28.19 -28.93 -0.61
N THR A 115 -27.11 -29.47 -0.04
CA THR A 115 -26.64 -30.85 -0.29
C THR A 115 -27.72 -31.87 0.01
N ARG A 116 -28.48 -31.73 1.11
CA ARG A 116 -29.59 -32.64 1.39
C ARG A 116 -30.75 -32.54 0.39
N TYR A 117 -30.83 -31.50 -0.45
CA TYR A 117 -31.79 -31.44 -1.57
C TYR A 117 -31.26 -32.07 -2.87
N GLN A 118 -30.11 -32.75 -2.85
CA GLN A 118 -29.52 -33.40 -4.01
C GLN A 118 -30.48 -34.26 -4.87
N PRO A 119 -31.43 -35.02 -4.30
CA PRO A 119 -32.41 -35.77 -5.10
C PRO A 119 -33.35 -34.89 -5.95
N SER A 120 -33.45 -33.59 -5.64
CA SER A 120 -34.32 -32.64 -6.33
C SER A 120 -33.55 -31.38 -6.73
N HIS A 121 -32.95 -31.40 -7.92
CA HIS A 121 -32.19 -30.28 -8.48
C HIS A 121 -32.97 -28.95 -8.41
N ARG A 122 -34.26 -28.94 -8.75
CA ARG A 122 -35.10 -27.73 -8.69
C ARG A 122 -35.22 -27.17 -7.26
N ALA A 123 -35.32 -28.02 -6.25
CA ALA A 123 -35.40 -27.60 -4.86
C ALA A 123 -34.04 -27.12 -4.33
N ALA A 124 -32.95 -27.82 -4.66
CA ALA A 124 -31.59 -27.42 -4.34
C ALA A 124 -31.27 -26.04 -4.94
N LEU A 125 -31.59 -25.83 -6.21
CA LEU A 125 -31.37 -24.56 -6.91
C LEU A 125 -32.17 -23.41 -6.28
N LYS A 126 -33.43 -23.65 -5.90
CA LYS A 126 -34.25 -22.64 -5.20
C LYS A 126 -33.63 -22.24 -3.87
N ARG A 127 -33.10 -23.20 -3.10
CA ARG A 127 -32.43 -22.94 -1.83
C ARG A 127 -31.08 -22.26 -2.00
N ALA A 128 -30.28 -22.66 -2.99
CA ALA A 128 -29.02 -22.01 -3.32
C ALA A 128 -29.24 -20.55 -3.75
N ARG A 129 -30.25 -20.29 -4.58
CA ARG A 129 -30.65 -18.92 -4.95
C ARG A 129 -31.07 -18.10 -3.73
N GLN A 130 -31.83 -18.69 -2.82
CA GLN A 130 -32.23 -18.04 -1.56
C GLN A 130 -31.01 -17.74 -0.67
N ALA A 131 -30.09 -18.69 -0.54
CA ALA A 131 -28.87 -18.55 0.26
C ALA A 131 -28.03 -17.37 -0.23
N VAL A 132 -27.82 -17.30 -1.54
CA VAL A 132 -27.07 -16.24 -2.20
C VAL A 132 -27.77 -14.88 -2.11
N GLN A 133 -29.11 -14.82 -2.17
CA GLN A 133 -29.85 -13.58 -1.94
C GLN A 133 -29.73 -13.08 -0.50
N LEU A 134 -29.64 -13.97 0.48
CA LEU A 134 -29.50 -13.59 1.89
C LEU A 134 -28.04 -13.30 2.28
N LEU A 135 -27.09 -13.99 1.65
CA LEU A 135 -25.65 -13.90 1.89
C LEU A 135 -24.87 -13.68 0.59
N PRO A 136 -25.08 -12.55 -0.10
CA PRO A 136 -24.47 -12.26 -1.39
C PRO A 136 -22.95 -12.12 -1.34
N ARG A 137 -22.38 -11.99 -0.13
CA ARG A 137 -20.95 -11.82 0.14
C ARG A 137 -20.19 -13.13 0.36
N CYS A 138 -20.89 -14.27 0.44
CA CYS A 138 -20.26 -15.55 0.69
C CYS A 138 -19.91 -16.24 -0.63
N ALA A 139 -18.63 -16.34 -0.93
CA ALA A 139 -18.12 -16.96 -2.16
C ALA A 139 -18.51 -18.44 -2.27
N GLU A 140 -18.42 -19.19 -1.17
CA GLU A 140 -18.75 -20.61 -1.12
C GLU A 140 -20.20 -20.90 -1.52
N LEU A 141 -21.13 -19.99 -1.21
CA LEU A 141 -22.54 -20.13 -1.60
C LEU A 141 -22.77 -19.79 -3.07
N TRP A 142 -21.98 -18.88 -3.63
CA TRP A 142 -21.98 -18.63 -5.07
C TRP A 142 -21.39 -19.82 -5.83
N GLU A 143 -20.29 -20.39 -5.36
CA GLU A 143 -19.70 -21.62 -5.91
C GLU A 143 -20.71 -22.77 -5.88
N LEU A 144 -21.37 -22.97 -4.72
CA LEU A 144 -22.41 -23.98 -4.59
C LEU A 144 -23.61 -23.71 -5.52
N TYR A 145 -24.05 -22.47 -5.63
CA TYR A 145 -25.12 -22.09 -6.53
C TYR A 145 -24.76 -22.35 -8.00
N THR A 146 -23.53 -22.03 -8.42
CA THR A 146 -23.04 -22.33 -9.75
C THR A 146 -22.95 -23.83 -9.99
N ASN A 147 -22.47 -24.59 -9.01
CA ASN A 147 -22.36 -26.05 -9.11
C ASN A 147 -23.74 -26.69 -9.29
N VAL A 148 -24.70 -26.33 -8.43
CA VAL A 148 -26.08 -26.85 -8.53
C VAL A 148 -26.73 -26.45 -9.86
N ARG A 149 -26.58 -25.19 -10.30
CA ARG A 149 -27.27 -24.67 -11.50
C ARG A 149 -26.75 -25.26 -12.81
N TYR A 150 -25.43 -25.45 -12.91
CA TYR A 150 -24.77 -25.74 -14.19
C TYR A 150 -24.22 -27.15 -14.30
N PHE A 151 -24.00 -27.83 -13.17
CA PHE A 151 -23.51 -29.21 -13.15
C PHE A 151 -24.51 -30.12 -12.42
N PRO A 152 -25.78 -30.21 -12.89
CA PRO A 152 -26.81 -30.97 -12.18
C PRO A 152 -26.49 -32.47 -12.11
N HIS A 153 -25.79 -33.02 -13.11
CA HIS A 153 -25.38 -34.42 -13.15
C HIS A 153 -24.24 -34.72 -12.17
N GLU A 154 -23.23 -33.84 -12.09
CA GLU A 154 -22.14 -33.96 -11.11
C GLU A 154 -22.66 -33.73 -9.70
N TRP A 155 -23.52 -32.72 -9.52
CA TRP A 155 -24.18 -32.46 -8.25
C TRP A 155 -24.97 -33.67 -7.77
N ALA A 156 -25.69 -34.37 -8.66
CA ALA A 156 -26.43 -35.59 -8.33
C ALA A 156 -25.53 -36.78 -7.95
N SER A 157 -24.24 -36.76 -8.31
CA SER A 157 -23.27 -37.81 -7.97
C SER A 157 -22.36 -37.47 -6.79
N TRP A 158 -22.45 -36.26 -6.21
CA TRP A 158 -21.68 -35.91 -5.03
C TRP A 158 -22.02 -36.84 -3.86
N PRO A 159 -21.04 -37.48 -3.21
CA PRO A 159 -21.35 -38.28 -2.03
C PRO A 159 -21.99 -37.40 -0.96
N ASP A 160 -22.95 -37.95 -0.22
CA ASP A 160 -23.65 -37.33 0.92
C ASP A 160 -22.70 -37.00 2.10
N VAL A 161 -21.41 -37.28 1.93
CA VAL A 161 -20.27 -37.01 2.82
C VAL A 161 -19.41 -35.92 2.19
N VAL A 162 -19.10 -34.87 2.96
CA VAL A 162 -18.15 -33.81 2.60
C VAL A 162 -16.92 -34.43 1.91
N PRO A 163 -16.62 -34.12 0.62
CA PRO A 163 -15.59 -34.86 -0.09
C PRO A 163 -14.20 -34.57 0.47
N SER A 164 -13.55 -35.60 0.99
CA SER A 164 -12.12 -35.79 0.75
C SER A 164 -11.98 -36.27 -0.70
N ALA A 165 -11.12 -35.61 -1.47
CA ALA A 165 -10.98 -35.74 -2.91
C ALA A 165 -10.81 -37.19 -3.38
N THR A 166 -11.69 -37.68 -4.28
CA THR A 166 -11.35 -38.48 -5.48
C THR A 166 -12.61 -38.96 -6.23
N GLY A 167 -12.59 -38.83 -7.57
CA GLY A 167 -13.14 -39.87 -8.47
C GLY A 167 -14.45 -39.64 -9.25
N ARG A 168 -14.31 -39.13 -10.50
CA ARG A 168 -15.09 -39.37 -11.76
C ARG A 168 -16.64 -39.35 -11.78
N LEU A 169 -17.25 -38.56 -12.70
CA LEU A 169 -18.02 -39.02 -13.89
C LEU A 169 -18.84 -37.91 -14.61
N ALA A 170 -18.93 -38.07 -15.95
CA ALA A 170 -19.97 -37.76 -16.94
C ALA A 170 -20.49 -36.32 -17.19
N THR A 171 -20.38 -35.92 -18.46
CA THR A 171 -20.56 -34.62 -19.11
C THR A 171 -21.94 -34.41 -19.75
N GLU A 172 -22.51 -33.22 -19.55
CA GLU A 172 -23.27 -32.48 -20.58
C GLU A 172 -22.94 -30.98 -20.46
N THR A 173 -22.58 -30.36 -21.58
CA THR A 173 -21.97 -29.02 -21.66
C THR A 173 -23.03 -27.92 -21.79
N VAL A 174 -23.23 -27.12 -20.74
CA VAL A 174 -23.99 -25.86 -20.84
C VAL A 174 -23.02 -24.67 -20.80
N PRO A 175 -22.96 -23.80 -21.82
CA PRO A 175 -22.15 -22.58 -21.76
C PRO A 175 -22.73 -21.59 -20.74
N LEU A 176 -21.86 -21.02 -19.90
CA LEU A 176 -22.20 -19.92 -19.00
C LEU A 176 -22.51 -18.68 -19.85
N SER A 177 -23.79 -18.46 -20.16
CA SER A 177 -24.24 -17.38 -21.03
C SER A 177 -24.03 -16.00 -20.39
N SER A 178 -23.89 -14.96 -21.23
CA SER A 178 -23.85 -13.54 -20.85
C SER A 178 -25.02 -13.09 -19.95
N HIS A 179 -26.12 -13.85 -19.94
CA HIS A 179 -27.26 -13.66 -19.06
C HIS A 179 -26.91 -13.87 -17.57
N PHE A 180 -25.98 -14.80 -17.27
CA PHE A 180 -25.53 -15.09 -15.91
C PHE A 180 -24.81 -13.90 -15.26
N GLU A 181 -23.94 -13.23 -16.02
CA GLU A 181 -23.20 -12.06 -15.54
C GLU A 181 -24.13 -10.88 -15.23
N GLY A 182 -25.17 -10.68 -16.05
CA GLY A 182 -26.21 -9.68 -15.81
C GLY A 182 -26.99 -9.94 -14.52
N GLU A 183 -27.46 -11.18 -14.30
CA GLU A 183 -28.18 -11.56 -13.07
C GLU A 183 -27.29 -11.38 -11.82
N TRP A 184 -26.02 -11.77 -11.92
CA TRP A 184 -25.07 -11.70 -10.82
C TRP A 184 -24.68 -10.25 -10.46
N LEU A 185 -24.28 -9.44 -11.45
CA LEU A 185 -23.97 -8.02 -11.25
C LEU A 185 -25.16 -7.25 -10.70
N ALA A 186 -26.38 -7.53 -11.19
CA ALA A 186 -27.61 -6.93 -10.66
C ALA A 186 -27.83 -7.31 -9.19
N THR A 187 -27.56 -8.57 -8.82
CA THR A 187 -27.69 -9.06 -7.45
C THR A 187 -26.68 -8.37 -6.53
N LEU A 188 -25.39 -8.37 -6.87
CA LEU A 188 -24.39 -7.68 -6.06
C LEU A 188 -24.64 -6.18 -5.90
N THR A 189 -25.09 -5.54 -6.97
CA THR A 189 -25.38 -4.10 -6.96
C THR A 189 -26.57 -3.80 -6.06
N ARG A 190 -27.62 -4.63 -6.12
CA ARG A 190 -28.77 -4.57 -5.20
C ARG A 190 -28.35 -4.69 -3.73
N PHE A 191 -27.33 -5.51 -3.44
CA PHE A 191 -26.83 -5.74 -2.08
C PHE A 191 -25.64 -4.88 -1.66
N LYS A 192 -25.27 -3.87 -2.46
CA LYS A 192 -24.14 -2.96 -2.17
C LYS A 192 -22.86 -3.73 -1.84
N ALA A 193 -22.54 -4.76 -2.63
CA ALA A 193 -21.28 -5.47 -2.51
C ALA A 193 -20.10 -4.52 -2.75
N ASN A 194 -19.05 -4.62 -1.94
CA ASN A 194 -17.84 -3.81 -2.11
C ASN A 194 -17.02 -4.32 -3.32
N LEU A 195 -16.05 -3.52 -3.79
CA LEU A 195 -15.25 -3.86 -4.98
C LEU A 195 -14.59 -5.24 -4.85
N ASN A 196 -14.00 -5.56 -3.69
CA ASN A 196 -13.32 -6.84 -3.44
C ASN A 196 -14.25 -8.05 -3.61
N GLU A 197 -15.50 -7.95 -3.16
CA GLU A 197 -16.51 -8.99 -3.31
C GLU A 197 -16.87 -9.21 -4.78
N LYS A 198 -16.93 -8.14 -5.58
CA LYS A 198 -17.17 -8.24 -7.02
C LYS A 198 -15.96 -8.84 -7.74
N GLU A 199 -14.75 -8.41 -7.38
CA GLU A 199 -13.51 -8.94 -7.95
C GLU A 199 -13.40 -10.45 -7.71
N HIS A 200 -13.64 -10.89 -6.49
CA HIS A 200 -13.48 -12.29 -6.10
C HIS A 200 -14.35 -13.25 -6.92
N VAL A 201 -15.55 -12.84 -7.33
CA VAL A 201 -16.39 -13.73 -8.14
C VAL A 201 -15.90 -13.84 -9.59
N TYR A 202 -15.36 -12.77 -10.18
CA TYR A 202 -14.70 -12.90 -11.49
C TYR A 202 -13.48 -13.82 -11.40
N GLU A 203 -12.75 -13.81 -10.27
CA GLU A 203 -11.68 -14.78 -10.02
C GLU A 203 -12.21 -16.22 -9.93
N CYS A 204 -13.26 -16.45 -9.13
CA CYS A 204 -13.90 -17.77 -9.02
C CYS A 204 -14.43 -18.26 -10.38
N TRP A 205 -15.02 -17.37 -11.18
CA TRP A 205 -15.55 -17.70 -12.49
C TRP A 205 -14.42 -18.10 -13.45
N ALA A 206 -13.35 -17.33 -13.53
CA ALA A 206 -12.19 -17.67 -14.34
C ALA A 206 -11.55 -19.01 -13.91
N ALA A 207 -11.45 -19.26 -12.60
CA ALA A 207 -10.90 -20.51 -12.06
C ALA A 207 -11.78 -21.73 -12.38
N LEU A 208 -13.11 -21.60 -12.28
CA LEU A 208 -14.05 -22.67 -12.61
C LEU A 208 -13.94 -23.06 -14.09
N GLU A 209 -13.85 -22.06 -14.97
CA GLU A 209 -13.74 -22.29 -16.41
C GLU A 209 -12.41 -22.94 -16.79
N GLN A 210 -11.31 -22.55 -16.14
CA GLN A 210 -10.03 -23.24 -16.28
C GLN A 210 -10.14 -24.71 -15.87
N LYS A 211 -10.76 -24.99 -14.71
CA LYS A 211 -10.94 -26.36 -14.21
C LYS A 211 -11.76 -27.21 -15.19
N ARG A 212 -12.83 -26.64 -15.76
CA ARG A 212 -13.67 -27.29 -16.78
C ARG A 212 -12.86 -27.70 -18.01
N ARG A 213 -12.00 -26.80 -18.51
CA ARG A 213 -11.10 -27.09 -19.64
C ARG A 213 -10.09 -28.17 -19.31
N SER A 214 -9.46 -28.11 -18.12
CA SER A 214 -8.53 -29.16 -17.68
C SER A 214 -9.20 -30.53 -17.64
N TYR A 215 -10.46 -30.61 -17.19
CA TYR A 215 -11.22 -31.86 -17.21
C TYR A 215 -11.56 -32.32 -18.63
N ALA A 216 -12.00 -31.42 -19.51
CA ALA A 216 -12.28 -31.76 -20.90
C ALA A 216 -11.04 -32.32 -21.60
N ALA A 217 -9.88 -31.68 -21.41
CA ALA A 217 -8.60 -32.15 -21.95
C ALA A 217 -8.19 -33.53 -21.38
N GLN A 218 -8.37 -33.75 -20.08
CA GLN A 218 -8.12 -35.07 -19.46
C GLN A 218 -9.04 -36.15 -20.04
N GLN A 219 -10.33 -35.84 -20.27
CA GLN A 219 -11.26 -36.79 -20.86
C GLN A 219 -10.92 -37.13 -22.31
N SER A 220 -10.54 -36.13 -23.13
CA SER A 220 -10.06 -36.37 -24.48
C SER A 220 -8.83 -37.31 -24.48
N SER A 221 -7.89 -37.13 -23.55
CA SER A 221 -6.71 -38.00 -23.45
C SER A 221 -7.00 -39.45 -22.99
N LEU A 222 -8.12 -39.67 -22.28
CA LEU A 222 -8.53 -40.99 -21.78
C LEU A 222 -9.39 -41.76 -22.80
N GLY A 223 -10.03 -41.07 -23.76
CA GLY A 223 -10.89 -41.66 -24.78
C GLY A 223 -10.14 -42.46 -25.86
N ASP A 224 -8.86 -42.17 -26.10
CA ASP A 224 -8.06 -42.79 -27.16
C ASP A 224 -7.56 -44.23 -26.84
N HIS A 225 -7.93 -44.80 -25.70
CA HIS A 225 -7.49 -46.15 -25.30
C HIS A 225 -8.61 -47.20 -25.20
N SER A 226 -9.87 -46.85 -25.51
CA SER A 226 -10.94 -47.83 -25.65
C SER A 226 -11.43 -47.90 -27.09
N ASN A 227 -11.03 -48.96 -27.80
CA ASN A 227 -11.58 -49.36 -29.09
C ASN A 227 -13.12 -49.40 -29.08
N HIS A 228 -13.77 -48.35 -29.59
CA HIS A 228 -15.11 -48.46 -30.15
C HIS A 228 -15.25 -47.61 -31.41
N HIS A 229 -14.94 -48.27 -32.52
CA HIS A 229 -14.82 -47.73 -33.86
C HIS A 229 -16.16 -47.51 -34.61
N ALA A 230 -17.28 -47.22 -33.94
CA ALA A 230 -18.59 -47.37 -34.62
C ALA A 230 -19.66 -46.27 -34.48
N ILE A 231 -19.55 -45.20 -33.66
CA ILE A 231 -20.66 -44.22 -33.54
C ILE A 231 -20.22 -42.75 -33.42
N LEU A 232 -19.18 -42.29 -34.14
CA LEU A 232 -18.86 -40.86 -34.19
C LEU A 232 -18.35 -40.42 -35.58
N SER A 233 -19.24 -40.39 -36.58
CA SER A 233 -19.01 -39.71 -37.86
C SER A 233 -19.77 -38.37 -37.98
N VAL A 234 -20.34 -37.85 -36.89
CA VAL A 234 -21.09 -36.57 -36.88
C VAL A 234 -20.35 -35.44 -36.13
N SER A 235 -19.15 -35.69 -35.58
CA SER A 235 -18.44 -34.72 -34.73
C SER A 235 -17.04 -34.30 -35.22
N GLU A 236 -16.65 -34.61 -36.45
CA GLU A 236 -15.34 -34.18 -36.97
C GLU A 236 -15.32 -32.74 -37.51
N GLN A 237 -16.49 -32.14 -37.80
CA GLN A 237 -16.57 -30.73 -38.22
C GLN A 237 -16.52 -29.71 -37.07
N ALA A 238 -16.57 -30.15 -35.80
CA ALA A 238 -16.49 -29.27 -34.64
C ALA A 238 -15.08 -29.15 -34.02
N VAL A 239 -14.16 -30.05 -34.40
CA VAL A 239 -12.83 -30.14 -33.75
C VAL A 239 -11.73 -29.42 -34.55
N SER A 240 -11.94 -29.15 -35.85
CA SER A 240 -10.94 -28.46 -36.68
C SER A 240 -11.00 -26.92 -36.64
N ALA A 241 -11.81 -26.33 -35.74
CA ALA A 241 -11.90 -24.87 -35.54
C ALA A 241 -11.17 -24.36 -34.28
N ASP A 242 -10.54 -25.25 -33.50
CA ASP A 242 -10.17 -24.98 -32.10
C ASP A 242 -8.71 -24.49 -31.88
N GLU A 243 -7.94 -24.23 -32.94
CA GLU A 243 -6.58 -23.67 -32.82
C GLU A 243 -6.55 -22.17 -32.45
N THR A 244 -7.72 -21.51 -32.38
CA THR A 244 -7.85 -20.14 -31.86
C THR A 244 -8.73 -20.08 -30.61
N ALA A 245 -8.79 -21.16 -29.83
CA ALA A 245 -9.52 -21.19 -28.57
C ALA A 245 -8.97 -20.14 -27.59
N GLU A 246 -9.50 -18.92 -27.66
CA GLU A 246 -9.19 -17.81 -26.75
C GLU A 246 -9.17 -18.34 -25.31
N ASP A 247 -8.19 -17.90 -24.50
CA ASP A 247 -8.12 -18.25 -23.09
C ASP A 247 -9.35 -17.67 -22.37
N VAL A 248 -10.46 -18.42 -22.35
CA VAL A 248 -11.75 -17.99 -21.78
C VAL A 248 -11.60 -17.51 -20.32
N PRO A 249 -10.78 -18.15 -19.47
CA PRO A 249 -10.40 -17.56 -18.18
C PRO A 249 -9.86 -16.12 -18.28
N ALA A 250 -8.98 -15.83 -19.24
CA ALA A 250 -8.48 -14.48 -19.47
C ALA A 250 -9.59 -13.55 -19.99
N THR A 251 -10.48 -13.98 -20.88
CA THR A 251 -11.59 -13.13 -21.35
C THR A 251 -12.58 -12.80 -20.22
N ILE A 252 -12.83 -13.72 -19.29
CA ILE A 252 -13.62 -13.49 -18.07
C ILE A 252 -12.96 -12.44 -17.17
N LEU A 253 -11.65 -12.57 -16.91
CA LEU A 253 -10.90 -11.61 -16.10
C LEU A 253 -10.88 -10.23 -16.74
N LEU A 254 -10.63 -10.14 -18.05
CA LEU A 254 -10.65 -8.88 -18.80
C LEU A 254 -12.02 -8.20 -18.73
N ARG A 255 -13.10 -8.98 -18.89
CA ARG A 255 -14.46 -8.45 -18.82
C ARG A 255 -14.78 -7.90 -17.44
N GLY A 256 -14.41 -8.61 -16.37
CA GLY A 256 -14.53 -8.12 -15.01
C GLY A 256 -13.67 -6.89 -14.74
N ALA A 257 -12.45 -6.87 -15.26
CA ALA A 257 -11.52 -5.75 -15.14
C ALA A 257 -12.08 -4.47 -15.78
N ARG A 258 -12.67 -4.58 -16.98
CA ARG A 258 -13.37 -3.48 -17.68
C ARG A 258 -14.59 -3.00 -16.92
N LEU A 259 -15.49 -3.92 -16.56
CA LEU A 259 -16.78 -3.56 -15.93
C LEU A 259 -16.63 -2.98 -14.53
N LEU A 260 -15.68 -3.49 -13.74
CA LEU A 260 -15.46 -3.06 -12.37
C LEU A 260 -14.40 -1.95 -12.26
N THR A 261 -13.70 -1.61 -13.34
CA THR A 261 -12.49 -0.77 -13.32
C THR A 261 -11.50 -1.25 -12.25
N SER A 262 -11.37 -2.57 -12.12
CA SER A 262 -10.60 -3.21 -11.05
C SER A 262 -9.12 -3.33 -11.40
N ALA A 263 -8.28 -2.69 -10.59
CA ALA A 263 -6.83 -2.80 -10.73
C ALA A 263 -6.33 -4.23 -10.48
N ARG A 264 -6.99 -4.97 -9.59
CA ARG A 264 -6.63 -6.34 -9.25
C ARG A 264 -6.95 -7.31 -10.39
N LEU A 265 -8.14 -7.20 -10.99
CA LEU A 265 -8.53 -8.06 -12.11
C LEU A 265 -7.71 -7.78 -13.37
N TRP A 266 -7.40 -6.51 -13.66
CA TRP A 266 -6.47 -6.16 -14.74
C TRP A 266 -5.09 -6.78 -14.50
N ARG A 267 -4.59 -6.76 -13.26
CA ARG A 267 -3.33 -7.41 -12.90
C ARG A 267 -3.39 -8.93 -13.15
N LEU A 268 -4.43 -9.62 -12.68
CA LEU A 268 -4.56 -11.07 -12.87
C LEU A 268 -4.73 -11.45 -14.34
N TYR A 269 -5.51 -10.65 -15.09
CA TYR A 269 -5.65 -10.81 -16.53
C TYR A 269 -4.29 -10.66 -17.21
N LEU A 270 -3.55 -9.60 -16.90
CA LEU A 270 -2.24 -9.36 -17.47
C LEU A 270 -1.27 -10.47 -17.08
N GLU A 271 -1.12 -10.84 -15.80
CA GLU A 271 -0.26 -11.94 -15.35
C GLU A 271 -0.52 -13.25 -16.12
N ARG A 272 -1.78 -13.50 -16.49
CA ARG A 272 -2.18 -14.67 -17.27
C ARG A 272 -1.92 -14.51 -18.77
N ALA A 273 -2.24 -13.35 -19.34
CA ALA A 273 -1.90 -13.01 -20.71
C ALA A 273 -0.36 -13.05 -20.91
N LEU A 274 0.42 -12.64 -19.91
CA LEU A 274 1.88 -12.69 -19.97
C LEU A 274 2.42 -14.14 -20.16
N LEU A 275 1.70 -15.16 -19.68
CA LEU A 275 2.09 -16.57 -19.80
C LEU A 275 1.82 -17.16 -21.19
N HIS A 276 0.85 -16.60 -21.90
CA HIS A 276 0.46 -17.07 -23.22
C HIS A 276 0.85 -15.99 -24.23
N ASP A 277 1.90 -16.21 -25.01
CA ASP A 277 2.51 -15.23 -25.93
C ASP A 277 1.55 -14.80 -27.07
N HIS A 278 0.47 -14.14 -26.70
CA HIS A 278 -0.59 -13.67 -27.58
C HIS A 278 -0.20 -12.25 -28.01
N GLY A 279 -0.01 -12.02 -29.30
CA GLY A 279 0.34 -10.69 -29.84
C GLY A 279 -0.64 -9.53 -29.54
N HIS A 280 -1.69 -9.77 -28.71
CA HIS A 280 -2.72 -8.82 -28.31
C HIS A 280 -2.43 -8.10 -26.98
N ASP A 281 -1.35 -8.43 -26.28
CA ASP A 281 -1.04 -7.93 -24.94
C ASP A 281 -0.94 -6.39 -24.85
N GLN A 282 -0.42 -5.73 -25.89
CA GLN A 282 -0.20 -4.28 -25.84
C GLN A 282 -1.49 -3.47 -25.95
N ALA A 283 -2.40 -3.84 -26.86
CA ALA A 283 -3.69 -3.16 -26.97
C ALA A 283 -4.46 -3.23 -25.64
N MET A 284 -4.33 -4.35 -24.94
CA MET A 284 -4.94 -4.57 -23.63
C MET A 284 -4.22 -3.80 -22.51
N LEU A 285 -2.89 -3.69 -22.52
CA LEU A 285 -2.13 -2.84 -21.61
C LEU A 285 -2.48 -1.35 -21.79
N GLU A 286 -2.61 -0.91 -23.03
CA GLU A 286 -3.04 0.45 -23.37
C GLU A 286 -4.47 0.73 -22.91
N GLU A 287 -5.37 -0.23 -23.08
CA GLU A 287 -6.73 -0.14 -22.56
C GLU A 287 -6.75 -0.11 -21.02
N ALA A 288 -5.94 -0.93 -20.35
CA ALA A 288 -5.83 -0.92 -18.89
C ALA A 288 -5.39 0.46 -18.36
N LEU A 289 -4.44 1.10 -19.04
CA LEU A 289 -3.98 2.46 -18.74
C LEU A 289 -5.07 3.53 -18.93
N GLN A 290 -5.94 3.34 -19.92
CA GLN A 290 -7.07 4.24 -20.17
C GLN A 290 -8.18 4.05 -19.13
N CYS A 291 -8.48 2.79 -18.78
CA CYS A 291 -9.54 2.47 -17.83
C CYS A 291 -9.19 2.84 -16.38
N ILE A 292 -7.91 2.81 -15.97
CA ILE A 292 -7.50 3.00 -14.58
C ILE A 292 -6.32 3.98 -14.48
N PRO A 293 -6.59 5.29 -14.31
CA PRO A 293 -5.54 6.30 -14.17
C PRO A 293 -4.57 6.02 -13.01
N LYS A 294 -5.04 5.36 -11.95
CA LYS A 294 -4.22 4.97 -10.78
C LYS A 294 -3.08 4.02 -11.15
N PHE A 295 -3.19 3.26 -12.23
CA PHE A 295 -2.11 2.38 -12.70
C PHE A 295 -0.87 3.14 -13.14
N ARG A 296 -1.00 4.39 -13.60
CA ARG A 296 0.15 5.22 -13.95
C ARG A 296 1.13 5.40 -12.79
N SER A 297 0.62 5.37 -11.55
CA SER A 297 1.44 5.47 -10.35
C SER A 297 1.84 4.13 -9.73
N ASN A 298 1.32 2.99 -10.22
CA ASN A 298 1.58 1.68 -9.62
C ASN A 298 2.94 1.14 -10.09
N PRO A 299 3.92 0.91 -9.20
CA PRO A 299 5.27 0.47 -9.59
C PRO A 299 5.30 -0.89 -10.30
N TRP A 300 4.46 -1.84 -9.86
CA TRP A 300 4.37 -3.17 -10.48
C TRP A 300 3.84 -3.06 -11.92
N PHE A 301 2.78 -2.28 -12.11
CA PHE A 301 2.19 -2.08 -13.43
C PHE A 301 3.18 -1.39 -14.37
N GLN A 302 3.88 -0.36 -13.89
CA GLN A 302 4.90 0.34 -14.67
C GLN A 302 6.08 -0.58 -15.06
N ALA A 303 6.48 -1.51 -14.19
CA ALA A 303 7.51 -2.49 -14.51
C ALA A 303 7.05 -3.47 -15.59
N VAL A 304 5.85 -4.04 -15.46
CA VAL A 304 5.27 -4.97 -16.46
C VAL A 304 5.07 -4.28 -17.80
N LEU A 305 4.51 -3.07 -17.78
CA LEU A 305 4.31 -2.25 -18.96
C LEU A 305 5.63 -2.02 -19.68
N ARG A 306 6.69 -1.66 -18.94
CA ARG A 306 8.04 -1.44 -19.49
C ARG A 306 8.62 -2.70 -20.12
N GLU A 307 8.57 -3.83 -19.41
CA GLU A 307 9.09 -5.10 -19.94
C GLU A 307 8.40 -5.49 -21.25
N ARG A 308 7.07 -5.39 -21.29
CA ARG A 308 6.29 -5.70 -22.50
C ARG A 308 6.55 -4.73 -23.63
N ARG A 309 6.67 -3.45 -23.31
CA ARG A 309 7.08 -2.39 -24.23
C ARG A 309 8.46 -2.65 -24.84
N GLU A 310 9.42 -3.10 -24.05
CA GLU A 310 10.74 -3.49 -24.54
C GLU A 310 10.69 -4.73 -25.42
N GLN A 311 9.90 -5.75 -25.05
CA GLN A 311 9.67 -6.93 -25.90
C GLN A 311 8.98 -6.54 -27.22
N TRP A 312 8.01 -5.63 -27.16
CA TRP A 312 7.30 -5.11 -28.31
C TRP A 312 8.23 -4.32 -29.24
N ALA A 313 9.05 -3.42 -28.69
CA ALA A 313 10.03 -2.66 -29.47
C ALA A 313 11.06 -3.54 -30.20
N ARG A 314 11.30 -4.78 -29.73
CA ARG A 314 12.14 -5.79 -30.41
C ARG A 314 11.42 -6.51 -31.55
N ARG A 315 10.09 -6.63 -31.47
CA ARG A 315 9.28 -7.43 -32.42
C ARG A 315 8.69 -6.59 -33.55
N PHE A 316 8.43 -5.30 -33.32
CA PHE A 316 7.64 -4.47 -34.22
C PHE A 316 8.49 -3.49 -35.03
N ASP A 317 7.99 -3.19 -36.23
CA ASP A 317 8.57 -2.20 -37.13
C ASP A 317 8.42 -0.78 -36.57
N THR A 318 9.33 0.09 -37.00
CA THR A 318 9.44 1.50 -36.61
C THR A 318 8.11 2.25 -36.75
N GLU A 319 7.29 1.95 -37.76
CA GLU A 319 5.97 2.59 -37.96
C GLU A 319 5.02 2.40 -36.78
N GLN A 320 5.04 1.22 -36.14
CA GLN A 320 4.15 0.95 -35.02
C GLN A 320 4.58 1.73 -33.79
N LEU A 321 5.89 1.81 -33.54
CA LEU A 321 6.45 2.64 -32.46
C LEU A 321 6.11 4.11 -32.65
N ILE A 322 6.15 4.62 -33.89
CA ILE A 322 5.71 5.99 -34.21
C ILE A 322 4.23 6.19 -33.86
N LYS A 323 3.34 5.30 -34.34
CA LYS A 323 1.90 5.35 -34.00
C LYS A 323 1.65 5.30 -32.50
N HIS A 324 2.45 4.53 -31.75
CA HIS A 324 2.34 4.49 -30.29
C HIS A 324 2.74 5.81 -29.63
N VAL A 325 3.83 6.43 -30.08
CA VAL A 325 4.25 7.75 -29.61
C VAL A 325 3.22 8.83 -29.96
N GLU A 326 2.64 8.79 -31.16
CA GLU A 326 1.57 9.69 -31.57
C GLU A 326 0.30 9.51 -30.72
N ARG A 327 -0.01 8.27 -30.33
CA ARG A 327 -1.14 7.96 -29.45
C ARG A 327 -0.89 8.38 -27.99
N PHE A 328 0.36 8.35 -27.53
CA PHE A 328 0.75 8.68 -26.16
C PHE A 328 1.90 9.70 -26.12
N PRO A 329 1.68 10.95 -26.58
CA PRO A 329 2.75 11.94 -26.71
C PRO A 329 3.35 12.38 -25.37
N LEU A 330 2.67 12.10 -24.25
CA LEU A 330 3.11 12.44 -22.89
C LEU A 330 3.95 11.35 -22.23
N ASP A 331 4.02 10.17 -22.85
CA ASP A 331 4.66 9.01 -22.24
C ASP A 331 6.15 8.99 -22.56
N GLY A 332 6.97 9.47 -21.63
CA GLY A 332 8.42 9.53 -21.81
C GLY A 332 9.05 8.17 -22.12
N ASP A 333 8.48 7.05 -21.63
CA ASP A 333 9.00 5.71 -21.92
C ASP A 333 8.74 5.32 -23.38
N ALA A 334 7.61 5.76 -23.97
CA ALA A 334 7.34 5.56 -25.40
C ALA A 334 8.37 6.26 -26.29
N TRP A 335 8.70 7.51 -25.97
CA TRP A 335 9.72 8.27 -26.70
C TRP A 335 11.12 7.66 -26.54
N LEU A 336 11.49 7.22 -25.34
CA LEU A 336 12.77 6.53 -25.09
C LEU A 336 12.89 5.24 -25.88
N MET A 337 11.81 4.46 -25.97
CA MET A 337 11.78 3.25 -26.79
C MET A 337 11.96 3.54 -28.27
N LEU A 338 11.22 4.50 -28.82
CA LEU A 338 11.34 4.88 -30.23
C LEU A 338 12.78 5.30 -30.54
N ALA A 339 13.38 6.14 -29.69
CA ALA A 339 14.78 6.54 -29.82
C ALA A 339 15.76 5.36 -29.69
N LYS A 340 15.53 4.43 -28.76
CA LYS A 340 16.34 3.20 -28.62
C LYS A 340 16.26 2.32 -29.87
N HIS A 341 15.08 2.17 -30.45
CA HIS A 341 14.86 1.39 -31.66
C HIS A 341 15.62 1.98 -32.86
N TYR A 342 15.49 3.29 -33.12
CA TYR A 342 16.24 3.95 -34.21
C TYR A 342 17.76 3.79 -34.08
N PHE A 343 18.26 3.81 -32.84
CA PHE A 343 19.69 3.60 -32.62
C PHE A 343 20.14 2.16 -32.78
N ARG A 344 19.41 1.19 -32.24
CA ARG A 344 19.84 -0.21 -32.28
C ARG A 344 19.64 -0.83 -33.66
N GLU A 345 18.46 -0.64 -34.24
CA GLU A 345 18.06 -1.34 -35.46
C GLU A 345 18.48 -0.60 -36.73
N ARG A 346 18.42 0.73 -36.73
CA ARG A 346 18.79 1.54 -37.91
C ARG A 346 20.19 2.14 -37.85
N ASN A 347 20.86 2.06 -36.70
CA ASN A 347 22.13 2.75 -36.45
C ASN A 347 22.06 4.26 -36.76
N ASP A 348 20.87 4.86 -36.64
CA ASP A 348 20.61 6.27 -36.95
C ASP A 348 20.60 7.09 -35.65
N GLU A 349 21.79 7.54 -35.26
CA GLU A 349 21.98 8.33 -34.04
C GLU A 349 21.31 9.71 -34.12
N ALA A 350 21.37 10.36 -35.29
CA ALA A 350 20.83 11.69 -35.49
C ALA A 350 19.30 11.69 -35.30
N GLN A 351 18.60 10.72 -35.90
CA GLN A 351 17.16 10.59 -35.74
C GLN A 351 16.77 10.24 -34.31
N SER A 352 17.52 9.33 -33.65
CA SER A 352 17.34 9.01 -32.24
C SER A 352 17.40 10.27 -31.37
N ASP A 353 18.37 11.15 -31.61
CA ASP A 353 18.55 12.37 -30.82
C ASP A 353 17.48 13.41 -31.15
N GLU A 354 17.08 13.53 -32.42
CA GLU A 354 15.95 14.38 -32.82
C GLU A 354 14.64 13.95 -32.13
N ILE A 355 14.36 12.64 -32.03
CA ILE A 355 13.19 12.10 -31.34
C ILE A 355 13.19 12.52 -29.86
N LEU A 356 14.32 12.35 -29.17
CA LEU A 356 14.45 12.74 -27.76
C LEU A 356 14.34 14.26 -27.58
N MET A 357 14.96 15.05 -28.46
CA MET A 357 14.83 16.51 -28.47
C MET A 357 13.39 16.96 -28.75
N THR A 358 12.65 16.23 -29.59
CA THR A 358 11.24 16.51 -29.89
C THR A 358 10.37 16.29 -28.66
N PHE A 359 10.56 15.18 -27.95
CA PHE A 359 9.90 14.97 -26.66
C PHE A 359 10.24 16.06 -25.65
N MET A 360 11.53 16.43 -25.55
CA MET A 360 11.94 17.50 -24.65
C MET A 360 11.22 18.82 -24.94
N ARG A 361 11.05 19.18 -26.23
CA ARG A 361 10.38 20.42 -26.64
C ARG A 361 8.87 20.38 -26.46
N GLN A 362 8.23 19.23 -26.77
CA GLN A 362 6.77 19.15 -26.92
C GLN A 362 6.07 18.41 -25.78
N GLY A 363 6.67 17.35 -25.23
CA GLY A 363 6.02 16.48 -24.23
C GLY A 363 6.48 16.73 -22.79
N LEU A 364 7.72 17.14 -22.58
CA LEU A 364 8.35 17.20 -21.25
C LEU A 364 7.65 18.15 -20.26
N HIS A 365 7.02 19.22 -20.76
CA HIS A 365 6.30 20.18 -19.92
C HIS A 365 4.93 19.67 -19.42
N LEU A 366 4.45 18.55 -19.95
CA LEU A 366 3.18 17.90 -19.61
C LEU A 366 3.38 16.57 -18.89
N ALA A 367 4.61 16.05 -18.88
CA ALA A 367 4.98 14.82 -18.19
C ALA A 367 5.14 15.06 -16.68
N SER A 368 4.82 14.06 -15.88
CA SER A 368 4.99 14.16 -14.43
C SER A 368 6.46 14.21 -14.05
N GLY A 369 6.81 14.86 -12.93
CA GLY A 369 8.22 14.95 -12.50
C GLY A 369 8.94 13.61 -12.39
N GLY A 370 8.25 12.53 -12.02
CA GLY A 370 8.83 11.18 -12.00
C GLY A 370 9.17 10.62 -13.39
N GLU A 371 8.38 10.92 -14.41
CA GLU A 371 8.66 10.55 -15.81
C GLU A 371 9.79 11.39 -16.37
N VAL A 372 9.78 12.71 -16.09
CA VAL A 372 10.84 13.63 -16.50
C VAL A 372 12.19 13.23 -15.92
N GLY A 373 12.25 12.87 -14.63
CA GLY A 373 13.49 12.38 -14.02
C GLY A 373 14.01 11.12 -14.71
N ARG A 374 13.18 10.09 -14.88
CA ARG A 374 13.61 8.86 -15.58
C ARG A 374 14.10 9.14 -16.99
N PHE A 375 13.37 9.96 -17.73
CA PHE A 375 13.75 10.39 -19.07
C PHE A 375 15.09 11.10 -19.09
N MET A 376 15.30 12.08 -18.20
CA MET A 376 16.55 12.82 -18.12
C MET A 376 17.74 11.95 -17.74
N ALA A 377 17.57 11.03 -16.79
CA ALA A 377 18.63 10.11 -16.38
C ALA A 377 19.12 9.24 -17.55
N GLU A 378 18.18 8.66 -18.29
CA GLU A 378 18.52 7.83 -19.45
C GLU A 378 19.07 8.65 -20.61
N PHE A 379 18.52 9.83 -20.87
CA PHE A 379 18.99 10.70 -21.95
C PHE A 379 20.42 11.20 -21.69
N LEU A 380 20.71 11.70 -20.48
CA LEU A 380 22.05 12.15 -20.11
C LEU A 380 23.07 11.03 -20.18
N ALA A 381 22.76 9.85 -19.63
CA ALA A 381 23.65 8.70 -19.70
C ALA A 381 23.97 8.33 -21.15
N ARG A 382 22.94 8.29 -22.00
CA ARG A 382 23.09 7.93 -23.41
C ARG A 382 23.89 8.96 -24.20
N THR A 383 23.60 10.24 -24.05
CA THR A 383 24.36 11.32 -24.70
C THR A 383 25.83 11.27 -24.28
N TRP A 384 26.10 11.07 -22.99
CA TRP A 384 27.46 10.96 -22.47
C TRP A 384 28.23 9.77 -23.06
N TRP A 385 27.64 8.57 -23.04
CA TRP A 385 28.29 7.37 -23.55
C TRP A 385 28.66 7.48 -25.03
N ARG A 386 27.84 8.16 -25.83
CA ARG A 386 28.06 8.37 -27.26
C ARG A 386 29.10 9.43 -27.54
N THR A 387 28.87 10.65 -27.07
CA THR A 387 29.62 11.81 -27.56
C THR A 387 30.88 12.05 -26.74
N ARG A 388 30.94 11.50 -25.53
CA ARG A 388 31.95 11.81 -24.50
C ARG A 388 32.12 13.33 -24.31
N SER A 389 31.12 14.10 -24.69
CA SER A 389 31.14 15.56 -24.66
C SER A 389 30.33 16.06 -23.48
N LEU A 390 31.05 16.60 -22.49
CA LEU A 390 30.47 17.24 -21.31
C LEU A 390 29.57 18.42 -21.70
N GLU A 391 30.02 19.19 -22.69
CA GLU A 391 29.31 20.38 -23.14
C GLU A 391 27.93 20.03 -23.69
N GLN A 392 27.82 18.95 -24.46
CA GLN A 392 26.53 18.52 -25.00
C GLN A 392 25.56 18.03 -23.91
N ALA A 393 26.03 17.22 -22.96
CA ALA A 393 25.19 16.76 -21.84
C ALA A 393 24.73 17.94 -20.95
N ARG A 394 25.60 18.94 -20.76
CA ARG A 394 25.27 20.17 -20.03
C ARG A 394 24.28 21.03 -20.81
N ASN A 395 24.48 21.24 -22.11
CA ASN A 395 23.56 21.98 -22.98
C ASN A 395 22.17 21.32 -23.04
N LEU A 396 22.12 19.99 -22.96
CA LEU A 396 20.88 19.22 -22.87
C LEU A 396 20.15 19.49 -21.55
N THR A 397 20.86 19.45 -20.42
CA THR A 397 20.32 19.84 -19.11
C THR A 397 19.77 21.26 -19.14
N GLU A 398 20.54 22.21 -19.69
CA GLU A 398 20.12 23.61 -19.80
C GLU A 398 18.87 23.77 -20.69
N THR A 399 18.81 23.02 -21.79
CA THR A 399 17.64 23.02 -22.68
C THR A 399 16.41 22.46 -21.97
N ALA A 400 16.56 21.35 -21.24
CA ALA A 400 15.47 20.78 -20.44
C ALA A 400 14.98 21.77 -19.38
N LEU A 401 15.89 22.39 -18.63
CA LEU A 401 15.54 23.43 -17.66
C LEU A 401 14.91 24.67 -18.31
N ARG A 402 15.16 24.97 -19.59
CA ARG A 402 14.48 26.08 -20.28
C ARG A 402 13.05 25.72 -20.70
N VAL A 403 12.81 24.48 -21.10
CA VAL A 403 11.50 24.04 -21.62
C VAL A 403 10.53 23.68 -20.50
N VAL A 404 11.01 23.03 -19.44
CA VAL A 404 10.14 22.55 -18.36
C VAL A 404 9.65 23.71 -17.50
N ARG A 405 8.34 23.98 -17.56
CA ARG A 405 7.67 25.00 -16.74
C ARG A 405 7.15 24.44 -15.43
N GLU A 406 6.70 23.18 -15.44
CA GLU A 406 6.19 22.55 -14.22
C GLU A 406 7.31 22.35 -13.21
N ARG A 407 7.10 22.86 -12.01
CA ARG A 407 8.11 22.82 -10.97
C ARG A 407 8.54 21.41 -10.56
N SER A 408 7.61 20.46 -10.46
CA SER A 408 7.94 19.08 -10.07
C SER A 408 8.88 18.42 -11.08
N ALA A 409 8.69 18.73 -12.36
CA ALA A 409 9.54 18.28 -13.45
C ALA A 409 10.89 19.02 -13.46
N ARG A 410 10.93 20.32 -13.17
CA ARG A 410 12.21 21.05 -13.01
C ARG A 410 13.05 20.46 -11.88
N ASP A 411 12.42 20.20 -10.73
CA ASP A 411 13.07 19.56 -9.58
C ASP A 411 13.67 18.20 -9.97
N ALA A 412 12.95 17.42 -10.79
CA ALA A 412 13.45 16.16 -11.32
C ALA A 412 14.64 16.32 -12.27
N VAL A 413 14.61 17.32 -13.17
CA VAL A 413 15.76 17.66 -14.03
C VAL A 413 16.99 17.97 -13.17
N TYR A 414 16.85 18.83 -12.15
CA TYR A 414 17.95 19.12 -11.21
C TYR A 414 18.47 17.88 -10.51
N CYS A 415 17.59 17.02 -9.99
CA CYS A 415 18.00 15.79 -9.32
C CYS A 415 18.87 14.90 -10.20
N GLU A 416 18.46 14.70 -11.45
CA GLU A 416 19.17 13.79 -12.36
C GLU A 416 20.44 14.43 -12.92
N SER A 417 20.44 15.74 -13.20
CA SER A 417 21.67 16.45 -13.57
C SER A 417 22.69 16.45 -12.43
N LEU A 418 22.25 16.62 -11.18
CA LEU A 418 23.13 16.49 -10.00
C LEU A 418 23.68 15.07 -9.86
N ARG A 419 22.84 14.04 -10.02
CA ARG A 419 23.31 12.64 -10.01
C ARG A 419 24.32 12.38 -11.12
N PHE A 420 24.08 12.90 -12.31
CA PHE A 420 24.97 12.75 -13.45
C PHE A 420 26.34 13.39 -13.19
N GLU A 421 26.37 14.69 -12.84
CA GLU A 421 27.62 15.41 -12.54
C GLU A 421 28.37 14.78 -11.36
N ARG A 422 27.65 14.31 -10.34
CA ARG A 422 28.24 13.71 -9.15
C ARG A 422 28.85 12.33 -9.39
N TYR A 423 28.10 11.41 -9.97
CA TYR A 423 28.51 10.00 -10.05
C TYR A 423 29.22 9.64 -11.36
N THR A 424 28.99 10.41 -12.43
CA THR A 424 29.60 10.11 -13.73
C THR A 424 30.86 10.93 -13.96
N LEU A 425 30.89 12.18 -13.46
CA LEU A 425 31.95 13.14 -13.75
C LEU A 425 32.78 13.53 -12.53
N GLU A 426 32.28 13.26 -11.32
CA GLU A 426 32.88 13.67 -10.04
C GLU A 426 33.15 15.19 -9.97
N ASP A 427 32.42 16.01 -10.73
CA ASP A 427 32.58 17.46 -10.78
C ASP A 427 31.77 18.13 -9.65
N GLN A 428 32.44 18.30 -8.50
CA GLN A 428 31.85 18.89 -7.30
C GLN A 428 31.46 20.36 -7.50
N GLU A 429 32.23 21.10 -8.29
CA GLU A 429 32.03 22.54 -8.52
C GLU A 429 30.80 22.79 -9.36
N ARG A 430 30.58 21.97 -10.39
CA ARG A 430 29.36 22.03 -11.18
C ARG A 430 28.13 21.66 -10.36
N CYS A 431 28.23 20.67 -9.47
CA CYS A 431 27.14 20.33 -8.55
C CYS A 431 26.75 21.52 -7.67
N ARG A 432 27.74 22.28 -7.14
CA ARG A 432 27.50 23.51 -6.36
C ARG A 432 26.75 24.57 -7.17
N VAL A 433 27.16 24.82 -8.41
CA VAL A 433 26.46 25.77 -9.32
C VAL A 433 25.02 25.33 -9.57
N LEU A 434 24.78 24.03 -9.77
CA LEU A 434 23.42 23.49 -9.94
C LEU A 434 22.56 23.67 -8.69
N PHE A 435 23.11 23.42 -7.49
CA PHE A 435 22.40 23.66 -6.23
C PHE A 435 22.09 25.15 -6.00
N GLU A 436 23.04 26.04 -6.26
CA GLU A 436 22.86 27.49 -6.15
C GLU A 436 21.73 27.98 -7.05
N ARG A 437 21.70 27.51 -8.30
CA ARG A 437 20.62 27.83 -9.24
C ARG A 437 19.28 27.23 -8.80
N TRP A 438 19.28 25.96 -8.37
CA TRP A 438 18.05 25.31 -7.90
C TRP A 438 17.47 26.03 -6.69
N LEU A 439 18.30 26.50 -5.77
CA LEU A 439 17.86 27.31 -4.63
C LEU A 439 17.40 28.70 -5.01
N THR A 440 18.00 29.31 -6.04
CA THR A 440 17.51 30.59 -6.57
C THR A 440 16.08 30.46 -7.10
N GLU A 441 15.76 29.34 -7.76
CA GLU A 441 14.42 29.07 -8.28
C GLU A 441 13.43 28.56 -7.22
N ALA A 442 13.92 27.81 -6.23
CA ALA A 442 13.08 27.11 -5.25
C ALA A 442 13.55 27.25 -3.79
N PRO A 443 13.77 28.47 -3.27
CA PRO A 443 14.40 28.68 -1.95
C PRO A 443 13.54 28.18 -0.78
N HIS A 444 12.25 27.95 -0.99
CA HIS A 444 11.33 27.49 0.04
C HIS A 444 11.23 25.95 0.15
N LEU A 445 11.97 25.18 -0.65
CA LEU A 445 12.05 23.73 -0.49
C LEU A 445 13.16 23.37 0.49
N ALA A 446 12.78 23.05 1.73
CA ALA A 446 13.73 22.59 2.74
C ALA A 446 14.50 21.33 2.31
N SER A 447 13.91 20.49 1.44
CA SER A 447 14.56 19.31 0.87
C SER A 447 15.78 19.66 0.00
N VAL A 448 15.77 20.80 -0.71
CA VAL A 448 16.90 21.21 -1.55
C VAL A 448 18.07 21.68 -0.69
N TRP A 449 17.79 22.48 0.35
CA TRP A 449 18.80 22.88 1.35
C TRP A 449 19.42 21.68 2.05
N ALA A 450 18.58 20.71 2.45
CA ALA A 450 19.05 19.48 3.08
C ALA A 450 19.91 18.64 2.12
N ALA A 451 19.50 18.51 0.85
CA ALA A 451 20.26 17.78 -0.16
C ALA A 451 21.61 18.44 -0.46
N TRP A 452 21.67 19.77 -0.55
CA TRP A 452 22.94 20.48 -0.77
C TRP A 452 23.89 20.33 0.43
N ALA A 453 23.38 20.49 1.65
CA ALA A 453 24.19 20.30 2.84
C ALA A 453 24.72 18.86 2.96
N GLN A 454 23.88 17.87 2.65
CA GLN A 454 24.29 16.47 2.63
C GLN A 454 25.38 16.22 1.58
N PHE A 455 25.25 16.81 0.39
CA PHE A 455 26.29 16.77 -0.63
C PHE A 455 27.63 17.35 -0.13
N GLU A 456 27.62 18.52 0.51
CA GLU A 456 28.86 19.11 1.04
C GLU A 456 29.49 18.27 2.17
N ARG A 457 28.69 17.57 2.99
CA ARG A 457 29.22 16.60 3.97
C ARG A 457 29.93 15.44 3.27
N GLU A 458 29.34 14.92 2.19
CA GLU A 458 29.89 13.81 1.43
C GLU A 458 31.18 14.21 0.68
N CYS A 459 31.32 15.49 0.32
CA CYS A 459 32.57 16.07 -0.18
C CYS A 459 33.59 16.38 0.94
N GLY A 460 33.28 16.15 2.22
CA GLY A 460 34.12 16.49 3.37
C GLY A 460 34.13 17.99 3.72
N ALA A 461 33.33 18.81 3.05
CA ALA A 461 33.22 20.26 3.26
C ALA A 461 32.20 20.60 4.37
N TYR A 462 32.40 20.05 5.58
CA TYR A 462 31.48 20.19 6.71
C TYR A 462 31.19 21.66 7.09
N THR A 463 32.20 22.54 7.01
CA THR A 463 32.02 23.98 7.29
C THR A 463 31.03 24.65 6.34
N ARG A 464 31.05 24.25 5.06
CA ARG A 464 30.10 24.72 4.04
C ARG A 464 28.71 24.12 4.23
N ALA A 465 28.61 22.83 4.58
CA ALA A 465 27.33 22.23 4.95
C ALA A 465 26.66 22.97 6.12
N VAL A 466 27.44 23.33 7.15
CA VAL A 466 26.97 24.08 8.32
C VAL A 466 26.54 25.50 7.93
N SER A 467 27.27 26.19 7.04
CA SER A 467 26.90 27.53 6.58
C SER A 467 25.62 27.52 5.74
N ILE A 468 25.48 26.56 4.81
CA ILE A 468 24.26 26.36 4.01
C ILE A 468 23.05 26.15 4.91
N LEU A 469 23.17 25.26 5.92
CA LEU A 469 22.06 24.98 6.84
C LEU A 469 21.75 26.18 7.75
N GLN A 470 22.74 26.97 8.15
CA GLN A 470 22.50 28.22 8.89
C GLN A 470 21.69 29.20 8.03
N VAL A 471 22.10 29.44 6.78
CA VAL A 471 21.37 30.31 5.83
C VAL A 471 19.94 29.81 5.62
N ALA A 472 19.77 28.49 5.45
CA ALA A 472 18.44 27.89 5.33
C ALA A 472 17.58 28.16 6.57
N CYS A 473 18.14 27.95 7.76
CA CYS A 473 17.43 28.18 9.03
C CYS A 473 17.03 29.65 9.22
N ASP A 474 17.89 30.59 8.82
CA ASP A 474 17.59 32.02 8.86
C ASP A 474 16.51 32.39 7.85
N TYR A 475 16.61 31.89 6.62
CA TYR A 475 15.60 32.09 5.58
C TYR A 475 14.22 31.60 6.03
N PHE A 476 14.10 30.34 6.49
CA PHE A 476 12.82 29.80 6.91
C PHE A 476 12.29 30.46 8.18
N HIS A 477 13.16 30.89 9.09
CA HIS A 477 12.74 31.68 10.25
C HIS A 477 12.17 33.04 9.84
N ALA A 478 12.82 33.74 8.91
CA ALA A 478 12.32 35.01 8.37
C ALA A 478 10.98 34.85 7.64
N VAL A 479 10.82 33.77 6.87
CA VAL A 479 9.53 33.44 6.23
C VAL A 479 8.45 33.18 7.28
N LEU A 480 8.78 32.42 8.34
CA LEU A 480 7.85 32.10 9.42
C LEU A 480 7.40 33.35 10.19
N THR A 481 8.31 34.29 10.46
CA THR A 481 7.99 35.55 11.17
C THR A 481 7.21 36.52 10.29
N ALA A 482 7.46 36.52 8.97
CA ALA A 482 6.72 37.34 8.01
C ALA A 482 5.30 36.82 7.73
N THR A 483 5.04 35.52 7.90
CA THR A 483 3.68 34.98 7.69
C THR A 483 2.72 35.43 8.79
N ASN A 484 1.63 36.11 8.39
CA ASN A 484 0.57 36.54 9.31
C ASN A 484 0.06 35.37 10.19
N PRO A 485 -0.12 35.60 11.51
CA PRO A 485 -0.55 34.57 12.45
C PRO A 485 -1.95 34.00 12.16
N SER A 486 -2.74 34.62 11.27
CA SER A 486 -4.04 34.16 10.81
C SER A 486 -3.99 33.01 9.80
N ARG A 487 -2.83 32.70 9.21
CA ARG A 487 -2.69 31.52 8.34
C ARG A 487 -2.82 30.23 9.14
N SER A 488 -3.36 29.19 8.49
CA SER A 488 -3.58 27.87 9.06
C SER A 488 -2.40 27.40 9.93
N GLU A 489 -2.68 27.15 11.20
CA GLU A 489 -1.73 26.64 12.20
C GLU A 489 -0.95 25.41 11.69
N ALA A 490 -1.58 24.60 10.83
CA ALA A 490 -0.95 23.45 10.20
C ALA A 490 0.24 23.82 9.29
N HIS A 491 0.14 24.92 8.55
CA HIS A 491 1.23 25.40 7.69
C HIS A 491 2.42 25.88 8.54
N ARG A 492 2.13 26.66 9.59
CA ARG A 492 3.12 27.13 10.56
C ARG A 492 3.85 25.97 11.24
N ARG A 493 3.09 24.97 11.70
CA ARG A 493 3.64 23.72 12.26
C ARG A 493 4.54 22.99 11.27
N ARG A 494 4.14 22.90 9.98
CA ARG A 494 4.96 22.26 8.94
C ARG A 494 6.28 22.99 8.71
N GLN A 495 6.27 24.31 8.67
CA GLN A 495 7.48 25.13 8.53
C GLN A 495 8.41 24.98 9.74
N VAL A 496 7.87 24.99 10.96
CA VAL A 496 8.67 24.75 12.17
C VAL A 496 9.32 23.36 12.11
N LEU A 497 8.59 22.31 11.72
CA LEU A 497 9.16 20.97 11.56
C LEU A 497 10.28 20.92 10.51
N GLN A 498 10.15 21.65 9.40
CA GLN A 498 11.21 21.77 8.39
C GLN A 498 12.45 22.46 8.95
N ILE A 499 12.28 23.55 9.70
CA ILE A 499 13.38 24.26 10.37
C ILE A 499 14.09 23.32 11.35
N LEU A 500 13.34 22.60 12.18
CA LEU A 500 13.91 21.65 13.14
C LEU A 500 14.67 20.51 12.46
N ALA A 501 14.18 20.02 11.32
CA ALA A 501 14.90 19.01 10.53
C ALA A 501 16.23 19.56 9.99
N LEU A 502 16.25 20.80 9.48
CA LEU A 502 17.48 21.45 9.01
C LEU A 502 18.47 21.71 10.15
N TRP A 503 17.99 22.13 11.31
CA TRP A 503 18.82 22.29 12.51
C TRP A 503 19.42 20.98 12.98
N ARG A 504 18.64 19.89 12.96
CA ARG A 504 19.16 18.56 13.29
C ARG A 504 20.29 18.17 12.35
N LEU A 505 20.09 18.30 11.04
CA LEU A 505 21.14 18.02 10.05
C LEU A 505 22.38 18.87 10.27
N ARG A 506 22.20 20.12 10.71
CA ARG A 506 23.32 21.03 11.02
C ARG A 506 24.10 20.55 12.22
N MET A 507 23.41 20.15 13.29
CA MET A 507 24.04 19.61 14.48
C MET A 507 24.79 18.31 14.15
N GLU A 508 24.20 17.42 13.36
CA GLU A 508 24.88 16.22 12.86
C GLU A 508 26.14 16.58 12.05
N SER A 509 26.07 17.58 11.15
CA SER A 509 27.23 18.04 10.37
C SER A 509 28.35 18.62 11.25
N VAL A 510 28.02 19.34 12.32
CA VAL A 510 29.00 19.84 13.30
C VAL A 510 29.61 18.69 14.09
N LEU A 511 28.80 17.71 14.49
CA LEU A 511 29.26 16.55 15.25
C LEU A 511 30.26 15.70 14.47
N ASP A 512 30.06 15.56 13.15
CA ASP A 512 30.98 14.81 12.28
C ASP A 512 32.38 15.46 12.21
N SER A 513 32.47 16.78 12.37
CA SER A 513 33.76 17.49 12.38
C SER A 513 34.46 17.51 13.74
N CYS A 514 33.83 17.04 14.82
CA CYS A 514 34.37 17.15 16.19
C CYS A 514 35.15 15.90 16.63
N MET A 515 36.33 16.10 17.23
CA MET A 515 37.18 15.00 17.71
C MET A 515 36.94 14.61 19.18
N GLY A 516 36.14 15.35 19.94
CA GLY A 516 35.89 15.05 21.36
C GLY A 516 34.64 15.69 21.98
N PRO A 517 34.22 15.22 23.18
CA PRO A 517 32.98 15.65 23.84
C PRO A 517 32.98 17.13 24.24
N VAL A 518 34.14 17.66 24.69
CA VAL A 518 34.30 19.06 25.07
C VAL A 518 34.10 20.00 23.87
N GLU A 519 34.69 19.63 22.72
CA GLU A 519 34.56 20.39 21.48
C GLU A 519 33.13 20.34 20.94
N ARG A 520 32.48 19.17 21.00
CA ARG A 520 31.05 19.02 20.68
C ARG A 520 30.20 19.96 21.54
N ARG A 521 30.47 20.02 22.85
CA ARG A 521 29.74 20.92 23.75
C ARG A 521 29.94 22.37 23.35
N ARG A 522 31.20 22.79 23.15
CA ARG A 522 31.59 24.15 22.74
C ARG A 522 30.90 24.58 21.44
N LEU A 523 30.77 23.69 20.46
CA LEU A 523 30.19 24.02 19.15
C LEU A 523 28.67 23.93 19.12
N LEU A 524 28.05 23.00 19.85
CA LEU A 524 26.59 22.82 19.85
C LEU A 524 25.87 23.75 20.84
N LEU A 525 26.50 24.19 21.92
CA LEU A 525 25.84 25.04 22.91
C LEU A 525 25.33 26.39 22.33
N PRO A 526 26.11 27.12 21.51
CA PRO A 526 25.62 28.33 20.85
C PRO A 526 24.43 28.06 19.90
N LEU A 527 24.45 26.91 19.22
CA LEU A 527 23.38 26.49 18.30
C LEU A 527 22.07 26.25 19.04
N TYR A 528 22.12 25.49 20.14
CA TYR A 528 20.95 25.26 20.98
C TYR A 528 20.46 26.54 21.65
N SER A 529 21.36 27.42 22.09
CA SER A 529 20.96 28.71 22.67
C SER A 529 20.16 29.57 21.68
N THR A 530 20.60 29.63 20.40
CA THR A 530 19.90 30.34 19.33
C THR A 530 18.52 29.73 19.05
N LEU A 531 18.45 28.39 19.05
CA LEU A 531 17.19 27.67 18.85
C LEU A 531 16.19 27.92 20.00
N LEU A 532 16.65 27.86 21.24
CA LEU A 532 15.83 28.11 22.42
C LEU A 532 15.34 29.56 22.48
N GLN A 533 16.15 30.51 22.01
CA GLN A 533 15.75 31.91 21.90
C GLN A 533 14.70 32.14 20.80
N ARG A 534 14.86 31.50 19.63
CA ARG A 534 13.93 31.64 18.49
C ARG A 534 12.62 30.87 18.67
N TYR A 535 12.66 29.75 19.39
CA TYR A 535 11.54 28.83 19.58
C TYR A 535 11.37 28.44 21.06
N PRO A 536 11.14 29.43 21.95
CA PRO A 536 11.07 29.16 23.38
C PRO A 536 9.94 28.16 23.70
N ASP A 537 8.83 28.23 22.96
CA ASP A 537 7.61 27.43 23.16
C ASP A 537 7.67 26.01 22.58
N SER A 538 8.73 25.67 21.85
CA SER A 538 8.82 24.38 21.18
C SER A 538 9.31 23.29 22.12
N LEU A 539 8.39 22.42 22.56
CA LEU A 539 8.73 21.23 23.35
C LEU A 539 9.83 20.39 22.66
N ALA A 540 9.78 20.25 21.34
CA ALA A 540 10.77 19.50 20.59
C ALA A 540 12.19 20.09 20.75
N VAL A 541 12.33 21.41 20.70
CA VAL A 541 13.62 22.10 20.91
C VAL A 541 14.10 21.91 22.34
N ALA A 542 13.23 22.12 23.32
CA ALA A 542 13.55 21.94 24.73
C ALA A 542 14.01 20.51 25.04
N THR A 543 13.29 19.50 24.53
CA THR A 543 13.67 18.09 24.70
C THR A 543 14.97 17.73 23.98
N SER A 544 15.22 18.29 22.79
CA SER A 544 16.49 18.07 22.07
C SER A 544 17.68 18.66 22.81
N TYR A 545 17.54 19.87 23.35
CA TYR A 545 18.58 20.49 24.17
C TYR A 545 18.83 19.71 25.45
N ALA A 546 17.77 19.28 26.14
CA ALA A 546 17.89 18.47 27.35
C ALA A 546 18.55 17.11 27.05
N ALA A 547 18.22 16.46 25.92
CA ALA A 547 18.93 15.26 25.49
C ALA A 547 20.42 15.54 25.28
N PHE A 548 20.76 16.65 24.61
CA PHE A 548 22.15 17.04 24.40
C PHE A 548 22.89 17.26 25.73
N GLU A 549 22.37 18.10 26.64
CA GLU A 549 23.00 18.32 27.96
C GLU A 549 23.08 17.04 28.78
N ALA A 550 22.11 16.13 28.67
CA ALA A 550 22.13 14.87 29.41
C ALA A 550 23.32 13.97 29.05
N PHE A 551 23.93 14.14 27.87
CA PHE A 551 25.01 13.30 27.37
C PHE A 551 26.34 14.04 27.14
N THR A 552 26.44 15.32 27.52
CA THR A 552 27.69 16.09 27.40
C THR A 552 28.68 15.74 28.50
N ASP A 553 28.25 15.76 29.75
CA ASP A 553 29.10 15.58 30.95
C ASP A 553 28.49 14.62 31.97
N ASP A 554 29.27 14.21 32.98
CA ASP A 554 28.84 13.25 34.01
C ASP A 554 27.69 13.78 34.91
N CYS A 555 27.53 15.12 35.01
CA CYS A 555 26.41 15.79 35.68
C CYS A 555 25.33 16.28 34.70
N GLY A 556 25.43 15.90 33.43
CA GLY A 556 24.58 16.42 32.36
C GLY A 556 23.10 16.10 32.55
N LEU A 557 22.78 14.92 33.06
CA LEU A 557 21.38 14.50 33.28
C LEU A 557 20.65 15.42 34.27
N ASP A 558 21.30 15.79 35.37
CA ASP A 558 20.67 16.64 36.39
C ASP A 558 20.43 18.05 35.85
N GLN A 559 21.39 18.59 35.09
CA GLN A 559 21.24 19.88 34.40
C GLN A 559 20.09 19.85 33.38
N ALA A 560 20.00 18.78 32.60
CA ALA A 560 18.92 18.58 31.62
C ALA A 560 17.54 18.49 32.29
N LEU A 561 17.42 17.74 33.39
CA LEU A 561 16.16 17.59 34.12
C LEU A 561 15.73 18.89 34.80
N GLU A 562 16.68 19.62 35.40
CA GLU A 562 16.40 20.92 36.00
C GLU A 562 15.98 21.95 34.93
N PHE A 563 16.64 21.96 33.78
CA PHE A 563 16.23 22.78 32.64
C PHE A 563 14.78 22.48 32.19
N LEU A 564 14.41 21.20 32.03
CA LEU A 564 13.04 20.83 31.64
C LEU A 564 12.03 21.18 32.72
N ARG A 565 12.41 21.09 34.00
CA ARG A 565 11.57 21.52 35.13
C ARG A 565 11.32 23.02 35.10
N GLN A 566 12.35 23.84 34.89
CA GLN A 566 12.22 25.29 34.76
C GLN A 566 11.34 25.65 33.57
N LYS A 567 11.56 25.03 32.40
CA LYS A 567 10.72 25.27 31.21
C LYS A 567 9.26 24.89 31.41
N ARG A 568 8.98 23.83 32.17
CA ARG A 568 7.61 23.45 32.55
C ARG A 568 6.94 24.51 33.43
N LEU A 569 7.70 25.22 34.27
CA LEU A 569 7.18 26.30 35.12
C LEU A 569 6.96 27.58 34.32
N ASP A 570 7.88 27.91 33.42
CA ASP A 570 7.84 29.15 32.65
C ASP A 570 6.77 29.15 31.55
N GLN A 571 6.37 27.96 31.06
CA GLN A 571 5.52 27.84 29.88
C GLN A 571 4.30 26.93 30.08
N PRO A 572 3.09 27.41 29.76
CA PRO A 572 1.88 26.59 29.82
C PRO A 572 1.79 25.68 28.59
N TRP A 573 2.52 24.57 28.58
CA TRP A 573 2.33 23.52 27.57
C TRP A 573 0.97 22.84 27.71
N SER A 574 0.39 22.42 26.59
CA SER A 574 -0.88 21.70 26.58
C SER A 574 -0.79 20.38 27.36
N THR A 575 -1.92 19.86 27.87
CA THR A 575 -1.95 18.57 28.61
C THR A 575 -1.32 17.42 27.80
N ARG A 576 -1.48 17.43 26.48
CA ARG A 576 -0.87 16.44 25.58
C ARG A 576 0.65 16.59 25.51
N GLU A 577 1.16 17.81 25.50
CA GLU A 577 2.61 18.09 25.50
C GLU A 577 3.23 17.78 26.85
N GLN A 578 2.55 18.05 27.95
CA GLN A 578 2.99 17.64 29.29
C GLN A 578 3.11 16.11 29.39
N ALA A 579 2.12 15.35 28.90
CA ALA A 579 2.21 13.89 28.87
C ALA A 579 3.40 13.39 28.02
N ARG A 580 3.68 14.06 26.88
CA ARG A 580 4.85 13.75 26.04
C ARG A 580 6.16 14.07 26.74
N LEU A 581 6.23 15.18 27.47
CA LEU A 581 7.39 15.55 28.27
C LEU A 581 7.67 14.53 29.37
N GLU A 582 6.66 14.08 30.10
CA GLU A 582 6.81 13.04 31.14
C GLU A 582 7.32 11.71 30.55
N THR A 583 6.76 11.32 29.41
CA THR A 583 7.22 10.14 28.65
C THR A 583 8.69 10.30 28.25
N PHE A 584 9.07 11.48 27.76
CA PHE A 584 10.43 11.81 27.37
C PHE A 584 11.41 11.80 28.56
N ILE A 585 11.06 12.43 29.69
CA ILE A 585 11.88 12.43 30.91
C ILE A 585 12.14 11.01 31.40
N THR A 586 11.11 10.16 31.36
CA THR A 586 11.23 8.74 31.73
C THR A 586 12.20 8.00 30.81
N ALA A 587 12.07 8.19 29.49
CA ALA A 587 12.96 7.61 28.50
C ALA A 587 14.41 8.15 28.63
N LEU A 588 14.58 9.44 28.92
CA LEU A 588 15.88 10.08 29.10
C LEU A 588 16.62 9.49 30.32
N ARG A 589 15.92 9.28 31.44
CA ARG A 589 16.50 8.61 32.62
C ARG A 589 16.91 7.17 32.33
N GLN A 590 16.06 6.42 31.62
CA GLN A 590 16.35 5.02 31.27
C GLN A 590 17.56 4.91 30.35
N THR A 591 17.62 5.74 29.31
CA THR A 591 18.74 5.77 28.34
C THR A 591 20.05 6.22 28.99
N HIS A 592 20.03 7.27 29.82
CA HIS A 592 21.20 7.69 30.57
C HIS A 592 21.69 6.59 31.54
N ALA A 593 20.80 5.95 32.29
CA ALA A 593 21.17 4.85 33.19
C ALA A 593 21.77 3.64 32.45
N ALA A 594 21.32 3.36 31.22
CA ALA A 594 21.92 2.33 30.37
C ALA A 594 23.31 2.77 29.86
N PHE A 595 23.45 4.02 29.43
CA PHE A 595 24.71 4.58 28.96
C PHE A 595 25.78 4.61 30.07
N SER A 596 25.45 5.09 31.27
CA SER A 596 26.38 5.12 32.42
C SER A 596 26.79 3.71 32.86
N ARG A 597 25.92 2.70 32.70
CA ARG A 597 26.29 1.28 32.94
C ARG A 597 27.30 0.80 31.90
N ASN A 598 27.08 1.08 30.62
CA ASN A 598 28.00 0.72 29.55
C ASN A 598 29.37 1.43 29.66
N LYS A 599 29.38 2.73 29.99
CA LYS A 599 30.60 3.51 30.23
C LYS A 599 31.43 2.90 31.37
N ARG A 600 30.79 2.60 32.51
CA ARG A 600 31.43 1.91 33.64
C ARG A 600 31.98 0.53 33.28
N ALA A 601 31.23 -0.26 32.52
CA ALA A 601 31.68 -1.58 32.07
C ALA A 601 32.86 -1.52 31.09
N ARG A 602 32.99 -0.46 30.29
CA ARG A 602 34.16 -0.22 29.42
C ARG A 602 35.37 0.21 30.24
N LEU A 603 35.19 1.15 31.17
CA LEU A 603 36.27 1.58 32.07
C LEU A 603 36.81 0.42 32.90
N TRP A 604 35.93 -0.43 33.44
CA TRP A 604 36.33 -1.63 34.20
C TRP A 604 37.13 -2.64 33.36
N ARG A 605 36.75 -2.85 32.09
CA ARG A 605 37.53 -3.69 31.16
C ARG A 605 38.90 -3.10 30.87
N ALA A 606 38.97 -1.81 30.57
CA ALA A 606 40.23 -1.12 30.32
C ALA A 606 41.16 -1.14 31.55
N THR A 607 40.63 -1.00 32.77
CA THR A 607 41.43 -1.13 33.99
C THR A 607 41.93 -2.55 34.23
N ASN A 608 41.13 -3.56 33.89
CA ASN A 608 41.54 -4.95 34.01
C ASN A 608 42.61 -5.31 32.97
N GLU A 609 42.43 -4.89 31.71
CA GLU A 609 43.43 -5.07 30.63
C GLU A 609 44.75 -4.36 30.95
N ALA A 610 44.70 -3.14 31.49
CA ALA A 610 45.90 -2.44 31.94
C ALA A 610 46.58 -3.14 33.14
N SER A 611 45.80 -3.78 34.00
CA SER A 611 46.32 -4.54 35.15
C SER A 611 46.93 -5.86 34.72
N THR A 612 46.35 -6.56 33.73
CA THR A 612 46.93 -7.79 33.17
C THR A 612 48.24 -7.50 32.44
N VAL A 613 48.30 -6.44 31.62
CA VAL A 613 49.55 -6.03 30.96
C VAL A 613 50.66 -5.70 31.96
N ARG A 614 50.34 -5.09 33.10
CA ARG A 614 51.33 -4.84 34.17
C ARG A 614 51.80 -6.11 34.87
N LEU A 615 50.90 -7.07 35.08
CA LEU A 615 51.25 -8.36 35.68
C LEU A 615 52.11 -9.21 34.75
N ASP A 616 51.83 -9.22 33.45
CA ASP A 616 52.64 -9.91 32.45
C ASP A 616 54.04 -9.29 32.33
N ALA A 617 54.14 -7.95 32.40
CA ALA A 617 55.42 -7.25 32.41
C ALA A 617 56.27 -7.55 33.66
N HIS A 618 55.64 -7.77 34.83
CA HIS A 618 56.34 -8.21 36.05
C HIS A 618 56.67 -9.70 36.07
N SER A 619 55.98 -10.53 35.29
CA SER A 619 56.31 -11.95 35.16
C SER A 619 57.43 -12.21 34.15
N GLN A 620 57.76 -11.24 33.29
CA GLN A 620 58.86 -11.31 32.32
C GLN A 620 60.18 -10.68 32.83
N GLN A 621 60.14 -10.00 33.98
CA GLN A 621 61.32 -9.57 34.75
C GLN A 621 61.64 -10.62 35.82
#